data_AF-A0A0C3E194-F1
#
_entry.id   AF-A0A0C3E194-F1
#
_cell.length_a   1.000
_cell.length_b   1.000
_cell.length_c   1.000
_cell.angle_alpha   90.00
_cell.angle_beta   90.00
_cell.angle_gamma   90.00
#
_symmetry.space_group_name_H-M   'P 1'
#
loop_
_entity.id
_entity.type
_entity.pdbx_description
1 polymer ?
#
loop_
_entity_poly.entity_id
_entity_poly.type
_entity_poly.pdbx_seq_one_letter_code
_entity_poly.pdbx_strand_id
1 'polypeptide(L)'
;MLLSIPPEVSVLENLCYENRLHSRATFFKCRIGITWFSCAREFFNVMMGALVGHFNGFVCRKVLQCDISDTNIWMRIPSPEPEFVVPDWPSDKGPRWYPKQTGLLGDWGYAVDVSRKTSSKRDHSCFIMGTFPFQAQQIMAWDAKLGWAGEFTGHSIQHNLEAFMWLMWVLCINLDGPFNRGRCESK
;
A
#
# COMPACT_ATOMS: atom_id res chain seq x y z
N MET A 1 29.00 43.25 27.45
CA MET A 1 29.38 42.59 26.18
C MET A 1 28.12 41.93 25.66
N LEU A 2 27.37 42.67 24.84
CA LEU A 2 26.05 42.29 24.34
C LEU A 2 26.23 41.34 23.16
N LEU A 3 25.54 40.20 23.23
CA LEU A 3 25.46 39.21 22.17
C LEU A 3 24.79 39.85 20.95
N SER A 4 25.50 39.80 19.82
CA SER A 4 25.05 40.28 18.52
C SER A 4 23.75 39.59 18.12
N ILE A 5 22.76 40.41 17.74
CA ILE A 5 21.51 39.97 17.09
C ILE A 5 21.90 39.29 15.77
N PRO A 6 21.37 38.08 15.44
CA PRO A 6 21.61 37.46 14.14
C PRO A 6 21.02 38.34 13.02
N PRO A 7 21.60 38.34 11.81
CA PRO A 7 21.12 39.19 10.74
C PRO A 7 19.65 38.87 10.44
N GLU A 8 18.84 39.92 10.29
CA GLU A 8 17.46 39.83 9.82
C GLU A 8 17.45 39.04 8.52
N VAL A 9 16.99 37.79 8.59
CA VAL A 9 16.56 37.05 7.41
C VAL A 9 15.34 37.80 6.92
N SER A 10 15.53 38.65 5.90
CA SER A 10 14.44 39.23 5.13
C SER A 10 13.67 38.08 4.51
N VAL A 11 12.64 37.61 5.22
CA VAL A 11 11.65 36.68 4.68
C VAL A 11 11.02 37.45 3.53
N LEU A 12 11.27 37.00 2.30
CA LEU A 12 10.65 37.55 1.11
C LEU A 12 9.12 37.49 1.35
N GLU A 13 8.48 38.65 1.55
CA GLU A 13 7.03 38.81 1.83
C GLU A 13 6.11 38.35 0.66
N ASN A 14 6.65 37.61 -0.30
CA ASN A 14 5.94 37.10 -1.47
C ASN A 14 6.06 35.57 -1.64
N LEU A 15 6.14 34.82 -0.54
CA LEU A 15 5.60 33.46 -0.56
C LEU A 15 4.07 33.57 -0.50
N CYS A 16 3.48 33.92 -1.64
CA CYS A 16 2.06 33.71 -1.88
C CYS A 16 1.80 32.20 -1.79
N TYR A 17 1.63 31.68 -0.57
CA TYR A 17 1.02 30.37 -0.41
C TYR A 17 -0.35 30.47 -1.07
N GLU A 18 -0.53 29.73 -2.16
CA GLU A 18 -1.85 29.60 -2.76
C GLU A 18 -2.82 29.19 -1.65
N ASN A 19 -3.90 29.96 -1.47
CA ASN A 19 -5.00 29.60 -0.58
C ASN A 19 -5.65 28.32 -1.11
N ARG A 20 -5.06 27.17 -0.79
CA ARG A 20 -5.58 25.85 -1.15
C ARG A 20 -6.43 25.34 0.00
N LEU A 21 -7.62 24.86 -0.34
CA LEU A 21 -8.43 24.09 0.58
C LEU A 21 -7.76 22.73 0.77
N HIS A 22 -7.22 22.48 1.97
CA HIS A 22 -6.63 21.19 2.31
C HIS A 22 -7.66 20.33 3.04
N SER A 23 -8.02 19.18 2.45
CA SER A 23 -8.69 18.11 3.17
C SER A 23 -7.67 17.33 3.99
N ARG A 24 -7.91 17.17 5.31
CA ARG A 24 -7.06 16.37 6.20
C ARG A 24 -7.83 15.16 6.69
N ALA A 25 -7.22 13.98 6.59
CA ALA A 25 -7.73 12.74 7.16
C ALA A 25 -6.72 12.20 8.18
N THR A 26 -7.19 11.92 9.39
CA THR A 26 -6.37 11.35 10.47
C THR A 26 -6.70 9.88 10.63
N PHE A 27 -5.67 9.03 10.61
CA PHE A 27 -5.81 7.58 10.79
C PHE A 27 -5.22 7.16 12.15
N PHE A 28 -5.93 6.30 12.89
CA PHE A 28 -5.55 5.89 14.25
C PHE A 28 -4.49 4.78 14.33
N LYS A 29 -3.91 4.34 13.20
CA LYS A 29 -3.07 3.14 13.15
C LYS A 29 -1.65 3.46 12.70
N CYS A 30 -0.68 3.16 13.56
CA CYS A 30 0.73 3.08 13.21
C CYS A 30 0.94 1.88 12.27
N ARG A 31 1.75 2.09 11.23
CA ARG A 31 1.93 1.11 10.17
C ARG A 31 3.27 1.26 9.48
N ILE A 32 3.80 0.16 8.97
CA ILE A 32 5.00 0.12 8.13
C ILE A 32 4.69 -0.57 6.80
N GLY A 33 5.49 -0.31 5.77
CA GLY A 33 5.29 -0.89 4.44
C GLY A 33 5.38 -2.42 4.46
N ILE A 34 4.65 -3.11 3.58
CA ILE A 34 4.72 -4.56 3.42
C ILE A 34 6.15 -5.06 3.23
N THR A 35 7.01 -4.28 2.57
CA THR A 35 8.42 -4.62 2.30
C THR A 35 9.27 -4.80 3.55
N TRP A 36 8.75 -4.47 4.74
CA TRP A 36 9.42 -4.66 6.01
C TRP A 36 9.21 -6.04 6.63
N PHE A 37 8.61 -7.03 5.96
CA PHE A 37 8.41 -8.35 6.57
C PHE A 37 9.72 -9.01 7.02
N SER A 38 9.67 -9.79 8.10
CA SER A 38 10.85 -10.47 8.63
C SER A 38 11.16 -11.80 7.98
N CYS A 39 10.13 -12.47 7.48
CA CYS A 39 10.23 -13.78 6.85
C CYS A 39 8.99 -14.05 5.98
N ALA A 40 9.07 -15.09 5.14
CA ALA A 40 7.94 -15.50 4.30
C ALA A 40 6.65 -15.76 5.09
N ARG A 41 6.75 -16.29 6.33
CA ARG A 41 5.56 -16.55 7.16
C ARG A 41 4.86 -15.27 7.58
N GLU A 42 5.62 -14.25 7.98
CA GLU A 42 5.06 -12.95 8.30
C GLU A 42 4.46 -12.31 7.04
N PHE A 43 5.20 -12.34 5.93
CA PHE A 43 4.72 -11.83 4.64
C PHE A 43 3.34 -12.39 4.27
N PHE A 44 3.19 -13.72 4.26
CA PHE A 44 1.90 -14.33 3.93
C PHE A 44 0.80 -14.02 4.94
N ASN A 45 1.11 -13.91 6.25
CA ASN A 45 0.11 -13.46 7.22
C ASN A 45 -0.38 -12.03 6.95
N VAL A 46 0.53 -11.15 6.56
CA VAL A 46 0.18 -9.76 6.21
C VAL A 46 -0.67 -9.75 4.94
N MET A 47 -0.29 -10.51 3.92
CA MET A 47 -1.08 -10.64 2.68
C MET A 47 -2.49 -11.16 2.95
N MET A 48 -2.65 -12.13 3.84
CA MET A 48 -3.97 -12.62 4.26
C MET A 48 -4.79 -11.52 4.93
N GLY A 49 -4.18 -10.69 5.79
CA GLY A 49 -4.86 -9.53 6.38
C GLY A 49 -5.33 -8.52 5.35
N ALA A 50 -4.49 -8.22 4.35
CA ALA A 50 -4.83 -7.32 3.25
C ALA A 50 -5.96 -7.88 2.37
N LEU A 51 -5.93 -9.18 2.05
CA LEU A 51 -6.99 -9.88 1.32
C LEU A 51 -8.31 -9.88 2.07
N VAL A 52 -8.30 -10.08 3.39
CA VAL A 52 -9.50 -9.93 4.23
C VAL A 52 -10.04 -8.49 4.18
N GLY A 53 -9.15 -7.49 4.20
CA GLY A 53 -9.52 -6.09 4.00
C GLY A 53 -10.20 -5.85 2.66
N HIS A 54 -9.63 -6.37 1.58
CA HIS A 54 -10.22 -6.32 0.24
C HIS A 54 -11.58 -7.02 0.19
N PHE A 55 -11.66 -8.24 0.71
CA PHE A 55 -12.91 -9.02 0.77
C PHE A 55 -14.01 -8.26 1.50
N ASN A 56 -13.69 -7.64 2.65
CA ASN A 56 -14.65 -6.83 3.39
C ASN A 56 -15.10 -5.59 2.61
N GLY A 57 -14.17 -4.91 1.92
CA GLY A 57 -14.50 -3.79 1.03
C GLY A 57 -15.43 -4.20 -0.10
N PHE A 58 -15.14 -5.33 -0.76
CA PHE A 58 -15.94 -5.81 -1.87
C PHE A 58 -17.30 -6.38 -1.42
N VAL A 59 -17.31 -7.33 -0.48
CA VAL A 59 -18.53 -8.03 -0.08
C VAL A 59 -19.48 -7.12 0.69
N CYS A 60 -18.96 -6.39 1.69
CA CYS A 60 -19.80 -5.59 2.59
C CYS A 60 -20.08 -4.18 2.08
N ARG A 61 -19.18 -3.59 1.27
CA ARG A 61 -19.32 -2.21 0.80
C ARG A 61 -19.48 -2.07 -0.71
N LYS A 62 -19.31 -3.15 -1.48
CA LYS A 62 -19.33 -3.13 -2.95
C LYS A 62 -18.31 -2.14 -3.51
N VAL A 63 -17.11 -2.14 -2.94
CA VAL A 63 -16.01 -1.26 -3.37
C VAL A 63 -14.82 -2.10 -3.84
N LEU A 64 -14.25 -1.73 -4.99
CA LEU A 64 -12.96 -2.23 -5.48
C LEU A 64 -11.87 -1.21 -5.14
N GLN A 65 -10.70 -1.64 -4.69
CA GLN A 65 -9.60 -0.72 -4.33
C GLN A 65 -8.83 -0.17 -5.55
N CYS A 66 -8.64 -0.97 -6.62
CA CYS A 66 -8.14 -0.57 -7.95
C CYS A 66 -6.67 -0.14 -8.05
N ASP A 67 -5.93 -0.10 -6.94
CA ASP A 67 -4.53 0.30 -6.87
C ASP A 67 -3.76 -0.55 -5.82
N ILE A 68 -3.79 -1.88 -6.01
CA ILE A 68 -3.08 -2.80 -5.11
C ILE A 68 -1.58 -2.70 -5.41
N SER A 69 -0.79 -2.32 -4.41
CA SER A 69 0.65 -2.11 -4.53
C SER A 69 1.39 -2.34 -3.21
N ASP A 70 2.72 -2.36 -3.27
CA ASP A 70 3.58 -2.42 -2.08
C ASP A 70 3.53 -1.15 -1.22
N THR A 71 3.09 -0.01 -1.79
CA THR A 71 2.87 1.24 -1.03
C THR A 71 1.52 1.27 -0.33
N ASN A 72 0.56 0.45 -0.76
CA ASN A 72 -0.83 0.47 -0.26
C ASN A 72 -1.18 -0.74 0.64
N ILE A 73 -0.23 -1.67 0.80
CA ILE A 73 -0.30 -2.72 1.81
C ILE A 73 0.67 -2.41 2.95
N TRP A 74 0.15 -2.45 4.17
CA TRP A 74 0.92 -2.14 5.36
C TRP A 74 0.82 -3.24 6.41
N MET A 75 1.83 -3.32 7.27
CA MET A 75 1.84 -4.12 8.48
C MET A 75 1.48 -3.22 9.67
N ARG A 76 0.53 -3.66 10.49
CA ARG A 76 0.11 -2.94 11.69
C ARG A 76 1.16 -3.10 12.78
N ILE A 77 1.62 -1.98 13.32
CA ILE A 77 2.46 -1.92 14.51
C ILE A 77 1.70 -1.23 15.66
N PRO A 78 2.01 -1.55 16.93
CA PRO A 78 1.40 -0.87 18.07
C PRO A 78 1.74 0.62 18.11
N SER A 79 3.00 0.96 17.85
CA SER A 79 3.57 2.28 18.09
C SER A 79 4.84 2.45 17.23
N PRO A 80 5.32 3.68 16.92
CA PRO A 80 6.37 3.90 15.93
C PRO A 80 7.80 3.72 16.47
N GLU A 81 7.96 3.29 17.72
CA GLU A 81 9.26 3.03 18.32
C GLU A 81 10.00 1.90 17.58
N PRO A 82 11.34 1.95 17.49
CA PRO A 82 12.13 0.99 16.75
C PRO A 82 11.86 -0.47 17.12
N GLU A 83 11.59 -0.77 18.39
CA GLU A 83 11.26 -2.10 18.91
C GLU A 83 9.97 -2.72 18.32
N PHE A 84 9.05 -1.90 17.82
CA PHE A 84 7.83 -2.36 17.16
C PHE A 84 7.94 -2.38 15.64
N VAL A 85 8.76 -1.50 15.08
CA VAL A 85 9.05 -1.44 13.64
C VAL A 85 9.94 -2.60 13.24
N VAL A 86 11.00 -2.85 14.02
CA VAL A 86 11.96 -3.94 13.84
C VAL A 86 12.17 -4.70 15.15
N PRO A 87 11.21 -5.52 15.60
CA PRO A 87 11.36 -6.31 16.83
C PRO A 87 12.53 -7.27 16.77
N ASP A 88 13.32 -7.26 17.85
CA ASP A 88 14.37 -8.23 18.10
C ASP A 88 13.80 -9.65 18.23
N TRP A 89 14.62 -10.64 17.89
CA TRP A 89 14.29 -12.03 18.15
C TRP A 89 14.31 -12.29 19.66
N PRO A 90 13.20 -12.67 20.29
CA PRO A 90 13.20 -12.86 21.73
C PRO A 90 14.03 -14.10 22.09
N SER A 91 14.90 -13.98 23.09
CA SER A 91 15.85 -15.03 23.50
C SER A 91 15.16 -16.31 23.98
N ASP A 92 13.92 -16.21 24.47
CA ASP A 92 13.08 -17.32 24.93
C ASP A 92 12.33 -18.03 23.79
N LYS A 93 12.45 -17.55 22.54
CA LYS A 93 11.69 -18.07 21.40
C LYS A 93 12.55 -18.90 20.47
N GLY A 94 12.06 -20.10 20.15
CA GLY A 94 12.71 -20.99 19.19
C GLY A 94 12.74 -20.43 17.75
N PRO A 95 13.48 -21.09 16.83
CA PRO A 95 13.81 -20.60 15.48
C PRO A 95 12.61 -20.41 14.53
N ARG A 96 11.41 -20.81 14.96
CA ARG A 96 10.15 -20.70 14.21
C ARG A 96 9.31 -19.48 14.57
N TRP A 97 9.74 -18.71 15.56
CA TRP A 97 9.09 -17.46 15.92
C TRP A 97 9.20 -16.43 14.79
N TYR A 98 8.26 -15.51 14.74
CA TYR A 98 8.29 -14.34 13.87
C TYR A 98 7.27 -13.32 14.41
N PRO A 99 7.41 -12.02 14.10
CA PRO A 99 6.44 -11.01 14.47
C PRO A 99 5.11 -11.28 13.74
N LYS A 100 4.01 -11.40 14.48
CA LYS A 100 2.68 -11.70 13.90
C LYS A 100 1.93 -10.41 13.59
N GLN A 101 2.54 -9.52 12.82
CA GLN A 101 1.92 -8.25 12.45
C GLN A 101 0.70 -8.49 11.55
N THR A 102 -0.38 -7.73 11.79
CA THR A 102 -1.61 -7.84 11.00
C THR A 102 -1.49 -7.00 9.74
N GLY A 103 -1.78 -7.57 8.57
CA GLY A 103 -1.82 -6.79 7.34
C GLY A 103 -3.05 -5.93 7.18
N LEU A 104 -2.83 -4.77 6.55
CA LEU A 104 -3.82 -3.75 6.29
C LEU A 104 -3.76 -3.39 4.81
N LEU A 105 -4.92 -3.45 4.14
CA LEU A 105 -5.10 -2.80 2.85
C LEU A 105 -5.56 -1.36 3.09
N GLY A 106 -4.89 -0.40 2.46
CA GLY A 106 -5.29 0.99 2.53
C GLY A 106 -5.24 1.69 1.19
N ASP A 107 -5.13 3.01 1.28
CA ASP A 107 -5.28 3.96 0.19
C ASP A 107 -6.46 3.63 -0.75
N TRP A 108 -7.64 4.10 -0.33
CA TRP A 108 -8.88 3.91 -1.09
C TRP A 108 -9.18 5.12 -1.98
N GLY A 109 -8.18 5.97 -2.27
CA GLY A 109 -8.36 7.17 -3.09
C GLY A 109 -8.80 6.88 -4.52
N TYR A 110 -8.38 5.73 -5.07
CA TYR A 110 -8.77 5.22 -6.39
C TYR A 110 -9.90 4.19 -6.36
N ALA A 111 -10.54 4.02 -5.20
CA ALA A 111 -11.52 2.97 -5.04
C ALA A 111 -12.80 3.25 -5.84
N VAL A 112 -13.37 2.20 -6.44
CA VAL A 112 -14.56 2.26 -7.30
C VAL A 112 -15.75 1.59 -6.61
N ASP A 113 -16.85 2.33 -6.47
CA ASP A 113 -18.14 1.80 -6.04
C ASP A 113 -18.81 1.02 -7.18
N VAL A 114 -19.04 -0.27 -6.97
CA VAL A 114 -19.69 -1.19 -7.91
C VAL A 114 -21.10 -1.59 -7.48
N SER A 115 -21.67 -0.94 -6.44
CA SER A 115 -23.05 -1.15 -6.00
C SER A 115 -24.08 -0.61 -7.00
N ARG A 116 -23.73 0.47 -7.70
CA ARG A 116 -24.63 1.13 -8.64
C ARG A 116 -24.47 0.53 -10.02
N LYS A 117 -25.51 -0.15 -10.50
CA LYS A 117 -25.75 -0.29 -11.94
C LYS A 117 -26.05 1.11 -12.49
N THR A 118 -25.04 1.90 -12.83
CA THR A 118 -25.25 3.19 -13.46
C THR A 118 -25.89 2.97 -14.83
N SER A 119 -27.21 3.21 -14.88
CA SER A 119 -28.03 3.28 -16.09
C SER A 119 -27.91 4.64 -16.81
N SER A 120 -27.03 5.54 -16.35
CA SER A 120 -26.65 6.74 -17.09
C SER A 120 -25.38 6.42 -17.89
N LYS A 121 -25.41 6.66 -19.21
CA LYS A 121 -24.28 6.66 -20.16
C LYS A 121 -22.94 6.43 -19.46
N ARG A 122 -22.36 5.23 -19.63
CA ARG A 122 -21.02 4.90 -19.13
C ARG A 122 -20.11 6.07 -19.52
N ASP A 123 -19.72 6.86 -18.53
CA ASP A 123 -18.67 7.84 -18.74
C ASP A 123 -17.43 6.99 -19.02
N HIS A 124 -16.98 6.99 -20.28
CA HIS A 124 -15.84 6.18 -20.73
C HIS A 124 -14.53 6.65 -20.10
N SER A 125 -14.56 7.61 -19.17
CA SER A 125 -13.48 7.95 -18.24
C SER A 125 -13.27 6.86 -17.18
N CYS A 126 -13.27 5.58 -17.57
CA CYS A 126 -12.61 4.55 -16.78
C CYS A 126 -11.12 4.92 -16.78
N PHE A 127 -10.69 5.70 -15.80
CA PHE A 127 -9.29 5.99 -15.61
C PHE A 127 -8.57 4.64 -15.49
N ILE A 128 -7.52 4.48 -16.28
CA ILE A 128 -6.61 3.33 -16.16
C ILE A 128 -5.91 3.52 -14.82
N MET A 129 -6.39 2.81 -13.80
CA MET A 129 -5.86 2.86 -12.45
C MET A 129 -5.04 1.59 -12.18
N GLY A 130 -4.05 1.74 -11.32
CA GLY A 130 -3.14 0.68 -10.94
C GLY A 130 -1.71 1.17 -10.87
N THR A 131 -0.90 0.43 -10.14
CA THR A 131 0.53 0.67 -10.00
C THR A 131 1.29 -0.41 -10.75
N PHE A 132 2.11 -0.03 -11.74
CA PHE A 132 3.08 -0.95 -12.33
C PHE A 132 4.13 -1.34 -11.26
N PRO A 133 4.52 -2.62 -11.13
CA PRO A 133 4.25 -3.75 -12.01
C PRO A 133 3.06 -4.64 -11.58
N PHE A 134 2.19 -4.16 -10.69
CA PHE A 134 1.11 -4.96 -10.10
C PHE A 134 -0.20 -4.88 -10.89
N GLN A 135 -0.31 -3.97 -11.85
CA GLN A 135 -1.53 -3.79 -12.64
C GLN A 135 -1.92 -5.07 -13.40
N ALA A 136 -3.23 -5.34 -13.49
CA ALA A 136 -3.75 -6.51 -14.20
C ALA A 136 -3.42 -6.48 -15.70
N GLN A 137 -3.16 -7.65 -16.27
CA GLN A 137 -2.75 -7.86 -17.66
C GLN A 137 -3.78 -7.31 -18.63
N GLN A 138 -5.08 -7.51 -18.39
CA GLN A 138 -6.12 -6.97 -19.26
C GLN A 138 -6.03 -5.44 -19.35
N ILE A 139 -5.79 -4.77 -18.22
CA ILE A 139 -5.70 -3.31 -18.15
C ILE A 139 -4.45 -2.83 -18.90
N MET A 140 -3.28 -3.44 -18.65
CA MET A 140 -2.04 -3.10 -19.36
C MET A 140 -2.15 -3.35 -20.87
N ALA A 141 -2.75 -4.45 -21.28
CA ALA A 141 -2.91 -4.80 -22.68
C ALA A 141 -3.90 -3.89 -23.40
N TRP A 142 -4.97 -3.48 -22.71
CA TRP A 142 -5.92 -2.49 -23.21
C TRP A 142 -5.25 -1.13 -23.40
N ASP A 143 -4.49 -0.65 -22.41
CA ASP A 143 -3.72 0.61 -22.49
C ASP A 143 -2.72 0.58 -23.66
N ALA A 144 -2.03 -0.55 -23.83
CA ALA A 144 -1.12 -0.80 -24.94
C ALA A 144 -1.81 -1.07 -26.29
N LYS A 145 -3.15 -1.01 -26.36
CA LYS A 145 -3.96 -1.23 -27.57
C LYS A 145 -3.71 -2.59 -28.24
N LEU A 146 -3.46 -3.63 -27.44
CA LEU A 146 -3.24 -4.97 -27.94
C LEU A 146 -4.57 -5.63 -28.27
N GLY A 147 -4.72 -6.14 -29.50
CA GLY A 147 -5.99 -6.65 -30.02
C GLY A 147 -6.60 -7.82 -29.25
N TRP A 148 -5.83 -8.52 -28.41
CA TRP A 148 -6.32 -9.63 -27.58
C TRP A 148 -6.85 -9.20 -26.21
N ALA A 149 -6.68 -7.93 -25.81
CA ALA A 149 -7.10 -7.44 -24.49
C ALA A 149 -8.63 -7.48 -24.29
N GLY A 150 -9.39 -7.59 -25.38
CA GLY A 150 -10.84 -7.41 -25.36
C GLY A 150 -11.21 -5.96 -25.01
N GLU A 151 -12.49 -5.69 -24.74
CA GLU A 151 -12.93 -4.37 -24.29
C GLU A 151 -12.75 -4.22 -22.77
N PHE A 152 -12.04 -3.17 -22.33
CA PHE A 152 -12.01 -2.82 -20.91
C PHE A 152 -13.18 -1.89 -20.58
N THR A 153 -14.18 -2.44 -19.89
CA THR A 153 -15.38 -1.71 -19.50
C THR A 153 -15.36 -1.20 -18.06
N GLY A 154 -14.26 -1.42 -17.33
CA GLY A 154 -14.08 -1.01 -15.95
C GLY A 154 -13.37 -2.05 -15.07
N HIS A 155 -13.02 -1.64 -13.84
CA HIS A 155 -12.40 -2.52 -12.88
C HIS A 155 -13.34 -3.64 -12.43
N SER A 156 -12.76 -4.82 -12.23
CA SER A 156 -13.44 -6.02 -11.72
C SER A 156 -12.72 -6.53 -10.48
N ILE A 157 -13.35 -7.47 -9.77
CA ILE A 157 -12.68 -8.18 -8.68
C ILE A 157 -11.46 -8.97 -9.19
N GLN A 158 -11.52 -9.53 -10.40
CA GLN A 158 -10.38 -10.26 -10.96
C GLN A 158 -9.14 -9.37 -11.08
N HIS A 159 -9.30 -8.09 -11.46
CA HIS A 159 -8.15 -7.19 -11.57
C HIS A 159 -7.43 -6.97 -10.23
N ASN A 160 -8.17 -6.78 -9.12
CA ASN A 160 -7.54 -6.63 -7.82
C ASN A 160 -6.86 -7.93 -7.35
N LEU A 161 -7.50 -9.08 -7.59
CA LEU A 161 -6.93 -10.38 -7.23
C LEU A 161 -5.67 -10.71 -8.04
N GLU A 162 -5.67 -10.37 -9.33
CA GLU A 162 -4.47 -10.49 -10.17
C GLU A 162 -3.34 -9.58 -9.66
N ALA A 163 -3.68 -8.35 -9.26
CA ALA A 163 -2.69 -7.44 -8.68
C ALA A 163 -2.10 -7.94 -7.36
N PHE A 164 -2.90 -8.58 -6.51
CA PHE A 164 -2.39 -9.29 -5.34
C PHE A 164 -1.40 -10.41 -5.71
N MET A 165 -1.69 -11.18 -6.76
CA MET A 165 -0.79 -12.22 -7.24
C MET A 165 0.53 -11.65 -7.75
N TRP A 166 0.48 -10.60 -8.57
CA TRP A 166 1.69 -9.93 -9.07
C TRP A 166 2.53 -9.35 -7.93
N LEU A 167 1.89 -8.71 -6.95
CA LEU A 167 2.56 -8.18 -5.78
C LEU A 167 3.26 -9.29 -4.98
N MET A 168 2.56 -10.40 -4.70
CA MET A 168 3.16 -11.54 -4.01
C MET A 168 4.33 -12.13 -4.78
N TRP A 169 4.18 -12.30 -6.09
CA TRP A 169 5.24 -12.82 -6.94
C TRP A 169 6.48 -11.92 -6.91
N VAL A 170 6.30 -10.63 -7.20
CA VAL A 170 7.39 -9.65 -7.29
C VAL A 170 8.13 -9.51 -5.96
N LEU A 171 7.42 -9.48 -4.83
CA LEU A 171 8.08 -9.36 -3.52
C LEU A 171 8.81 -10.66 -3.15
N CYS A 172 8.21 -11.84 -3.38
CA CYS A 172 8.85 -13.12 -3.09
C CYS A 172 10.15 -13.37 -3.88
N ILE A 173 10.24 -12.91 -5.13
CA ILE A 173 11.46 -13.10 -5.94
C ILE A 173 12.55 -12.07 -5.66
N ASN A 174 12.18 -10.85 -5.22
CA ASN A 174 13.11 -9.73 -5.10
C ASN A 174 13.51 -9.42 -3.65
N LEU A 175 12.73 -9.87 -2.66
CA LEU A 175 12.94 -9.50 -1.25
C LEU A 175 13.05 -10.74 -0.37
N ASP A 176 14.15 -10.81 0.37
CA ASP A 176 14.29 -11.73 1.51
C ASP A 176 13.70 -11.16 2.81
N GLY A 177 13.16 -9.94 2.77
CA GLY A 177 12.70 -9.19 3.94
C GLY A 177 13.87 -8.55 4.71
N PRO A 178 13.77 -7.28 5.14
CA PRO A 178 14.90 -6.54 5.72
C PRO A 178 15.38 -7.12 7.06
N PHE A 179 14.54 -7.88 7.80
CA PHE A 179 14.96 -8.46 9.08
C PHE A 179 15.80 -9.74 8.93
N ASN A 180 15.78 -10.42 7.78
CA ASN A 180 16.56 -11.64 7.63
C ASN A 180 18.07 -11.37 7.62
N ARG A 181 18.50 -10.13 7.37
CA ARG A 181 19.92 -9.75 7.30
C ARG A 181 20.64 -9.74 8.65
N GLY A 182 19.95 -9.43 9.75
CA GLY A 182 20.53 -9.44 11.11
C GLY A 182 20.93 -10.84 11.61
N ARG A 183 20.48 -11.90 10.93
CA ARG A 183 20.82 -13.30 11.23
C ARG A 183 22.21 -13.72 10.72
N CYS A 184 22.73 -13.04 9.70
CA CYS A 184 24.01 -13.41 9.07
C CYS A 184 25.22 -12.80 9.77
N GLU A 185 25.02 -11.77 10.60
CA GLU A 185 26.11 -11.04 11.27
C GLU A 185 26.40 -11.53 12.70
N SER A 186 25.69 -12.55 13.18
CA SER A 186 25.83 -13.10 14.54
C SER A 186 26.41 -14.52 14.57
N LYS A 187 27.26 -14.87 13.61
CA LYS A 187 28.07 -16.12 13.64
C LYS A 187 29.53 -15.83 13.92
#